data_AF-A0A944PWW0-F1
#
_entry.id   AF-A0A944PWW0-F1
#
_cell.length_a   1.000
_cell.length_b   1.000
_cell.length_c   1.000
_cell.angle_alpha   90.00
_cell.angle_beta   90.00
_cell.angle_gamma   90.00
#
_symmetry.space_group_name_H-M   'P 1'
#
loop_
_entity.id
_entity.type
_entity.pdbx_description
1 polymer ?
#
loop_
_entity_poly.entity_id
_entity_poly.type
_entity_poly.pdbx_seq_one_letter_code
_entity_poly.pdbx_strand_id
1 'polypeptide(L)'
;MIQLKAADGSGYADEEFDGEGLVIQGDSVLVASETAPSIGRFDRKTGLLQEDLEVPDRFRPGPGSAAKGSELLESLAMTPDGKHLYSGLQTALSSDRSNQGNDVLRLLHYRSTAKGGWKLDKQLAYPIADGGELAEIVALGNGELLTLDRSFNPLHGNTVQVYRTTLSGQDVTDAADLGTEPTDVLAQKELLFNLADCPQAGAKDRFEPQNKHQPLLTNVEGMDLGPELTEGEYRGRRPLYLVSDDNDSKKQLTRLYSLAVDVDTDGH
;
A
#
# COMPACT_ATOMS: atom_id res chain seq x y z
N MET A 1 22.13 -6.11 -10.37
CA MET A 1 21.24 -6.38 -9.23
C MET A 1 21.87 -5.71 -8.01
N ILE A 2 21.13 -4.86 -7.32
CA ILE A 2 21.60 -4.11 -6.14
C ILE A 2 20.90 -4.75 -4.95
N GLN A 3 21.66 -5.19 -3.96
CA GLN A 3 21.12 -5.80 -2.74
C GLN A 3 21.05 -4.74 -1.64
N LEU A 4 19.92 -4.67 -0.96
CA LEU A 4 19.77 -3.84 0.24
C LEU A 4 20.62 -4.41 1.38
N LYS A 5 21.20 -3.52 2.18
CA LYS A 5 22.15 -3.83 3.23
C LYS A 5 21.91 -2.95 4.43
N ALA A 6 22.18 -3.48 5.62
CA ALA A 6 22.20 -2.70 6.84
C ALA A 6 23.30 -1.62 6.79
N ALA A 7 23.26 -0.69 7.75
CA ALA A 7 24.16 0.46 7.79
C ALA A 7 25.65 0.06 7.95
N ASP A 8 25.93 -1.11 8.53
CA ASP A 8 27.29 -1.67 8.66
C ASP A 8 27.76 -2.43 7.41
N GLY A 9 26.91 -2.54 6.39
CA GLY A 9 27.18 -3.22 5.12
C GLY A 9 26.87 -4.72 5.11
N SER A 10 26.37 -5.29 6.21
CA SER A 10 25.83 -6.65 6.21
C SER A 10 24.56 -6.73 5.35
N GLY A 11 24.35 -7.88 4.71
CA GLY A 11 23.09 -8.17 4.02
C GLY A 11 22.02 -8.61 5.02
N TYR A 12 20.75 -8.43 4.64
CA TYR A 12 19.63 -8.99 5.39
C TYR A 12 19.50 -10.49 5.07
N ALA A 13 19.29 -11.33 6.08
CA ALA A 13 18.86 -12.71 5.87
C ALA A 13 17.36 -12.75 5.46
N ASP A 14 16.91 -13.89 4.91
CA ASP A 14 15.59 -14.04 4.27
C ASP A 14 14.39 -13.65 5.17
N GLU A 15 14.52 -13.73 6.50
CA GLU A 15 13.46 -13.35 7.46
C GLU A 15 13.74 -12.01 8.19
N GLU A 16 14.86 -11.34 7.87
CA GLU A 16 15.26 -10.11 8.56
C GLU A 16 14.73 -8.84 7.89
N PHE A 17 14.34 -8.93 6.61
CA PHE A 17 13.83 -7.79 5.85
C PHE A 17 12.64 -8.21 5.00
N ASP A 18 11.48 -7.68 5.35
CA ASP A 18 10.21 -8.00 4.70
C ASP A 18 9.64 -6.73 4.06
N GLY A 19 10.15 -6.40 2.88
CA GLY A 19 9.91 -5.12 2.22
C GLY A 19 8.71 -5.15 1.30
N GLU A 20 7.65 -4.44 1.70
CA GLU A 20 6.34 -4.50 1.05
C GLU A 20 6.07 -3.30 0.13
N GLY A 21 6.43 -2.09 0.57
CA GLY A 21 6.22 -0.86 -0.19
C GLY A 21 7.54 -0.20 -0.63
N LEU A 22 7.61 0.35 -1.84
CA LEU A 22 8.85 0.93 -2.37
C LEU A 22 8.64 2.26 -3.12
N VAL A 23 9.50 3.23 -2.81
CA VAL A 23 9.55 4.53 -3.52
C VAL A 23 10.97 4.84 -3.97
N ILE A 24 11.13 5.32 -5.21
CA ILE A 24 12.39 5.87 -5.70
C ILE A 24 12.42 7.39 -5.49
N GLN A 25 13.43 7.90 -4.78
CA GLN A 25 13.65 9.33 -4.56
C GLN A 25 15.09 9.72 -4.95
N GLY A 26 15.26 10.25 -6.17
CA GLY A 26 16.58 10.69 -6.63
C GLY A 26 17.58 9.53 -6.67
N ASP A 27 18.64 9.60 -5.86
CA ASP A 27 19.65 8.54 -5.69
C ASP A 27 19.37 7.60 -4.50
N SER A 28 18.20 7.73 -3.86
CA SER A 28 17.75 6.86 -2.77
C SER A 28 16.56 5.99 -3.20
N VAL A 29 16.38 4.88 -2.50
CA VAL A 29 15.15 4.09 -2.47
C VAL A 29 14.65 4.04 -1.04
N LEU A 30 13.36 4.32 -0.83
CA LEU A 30 12.70 4.11 0.45
C LEU A 30 11.90 2.82 0.37
N VAL A 31 11.93 2.04 1.44
CA VAL A 31 11.21 0.77 1.53
C VAL A 31 10.49 0.69 2.86
N ALA A 32 9.18 0.50 2.83
CA ALA A 32 8.38 0.13 4.00
C ALA A 32 8.51 -1.37 4.23
N SER A 33 8.62 -1.78 5.49
CA SER A 33 8.88 -3.17 5.85
C SER A 33 8.14 -3.58 7.12
N GLU A 34 7.65 -4.82 7.15
CA GLU A 34 7.06 -5.43 8.35
C GLU A 34 8.12 -5.75 9.41
N THR A 35 9.39 -5.86 9.02
CA THR A 35 10.52 -5.96 9.95
C THR A 35 11.25 -4.62 10.09
N ALA A 36 12.22 -4.54 11.00
CA ALA A 36 13.05 -3.35 11.14
C ALA A 36 14.18 -3.34 10.08
N PRO A 37 14.50 -2.19 9.45
CA PRO A 37 13.88 -0.87 9.61
C PRO A 37 12.48 -0.79 9.01
N SER A 38 11.54 -0.13 9.71
CA SER A 38 10.13 -0.08 9.28
C SER A 38 9.91 0.80 8.06
N ILE A 39 10.66 1.90 7.92
CA ILE A 39 10.77 2.64 6.66
C ILE A 39 12.24 3.01 6.44
N GLY A 40 12.97 2.14 5.75
CA GLY A 40 14.39 2.32 5.47
C GLY A 40 14.63 3.16 4.23
N ARG A 41 15.52 4.15 4.32
CA ARG A 41 16.09 4.87 3.18
C ARG A 41 17.45 4.29 2.84
N PHE A 42 17.59 3.75 1.64
CA PHE A 42 18.80 3.13 1.15
C PHE A 42 19.42 3.93 0.01
N ASP A 43 20.74 3.91 -0.07
CA ASP A 43 21.47 4.42 -1.23
C ASP A 43 21.22 3.50 -2.44
N ARG A 44 20.71 4.06 -3.54
CA ARG A 44 20.30 3.25 -4.70
C ARG A 44 21.49 2.67 -5.46
N LYS A 45 22.72 3.13 -5.24
CA LYS A 45 23.91 2.60 -5.93
C LYS A 45 24.56 1.46 -5.16
N THR A 46 24.61 1.57 -3.84
CA THR A 46 25.33 0.65 -2.95
C THR A 46 24.39 -0.30 -2.19
N GLY A 47 23.11 0.07 -2.05
CA GLY A 47 22.11 -0.62 -1.26
C GLY A 47 22.22 -0.38 0.24
N LEU A 48 23.14 0.47 0.71
CA LEU A 48 23.36 0.70 2.14
C LEU A 48 22.22 1.52 2.75
N LEU A 49 21.71 1.06 3.90
CA LEU A 49 20.81 1.82 4.74
C LEU A 49 21.49 3.12 5.21
N GLN A 50 20.85 4.25 4.89
CA GLN A 50 21.29 5.58 5.26
C GLN A 50 20.51 6.13 6.46
N GLU A 51 19.24 5.76 6.57
CA GLU A 51 18.30 6.28 7.57
C GLU A 51 17.16 5.27 7.76
N ASP A 52 16.72 5.07 8.99
CA ASP A 52 15.43 4.46 9.34
C ASP A 52 14.51 5.59 9.79
N LEU A 53 13.44 5.84 9.04
CA LEU A 53 12.53 6.95 9.33
C LEU A 53 11.80 6.71 10.65
N GLU A 54 11.39 7.81 11.29
CA GLU A 54 10.59 7.73 12.50
C GLU A 54 9.23 7.08 12.20
N VAL A 55 8.99 5.93 12.82
CA VAL A 55 7.69 5.24 12.89
C VAL A 55 7.35 5.10 14.37
N PRO A 56 6.16 5.54 14.82
CA PRO A 56 5.74 5.41 16.21
C PRO A 56 5.78 3.96 16.70
N ASP A 57 6.23 3.72 17.94
CA ASP A 57 6.47 2.38 18.50
C ASP A 57 5.27 1.43 18.37
N ARG A 58 4.04 1.96 18.42
CA ARG A 58 2.82 1.16 18.25
C ARG A 58 2.67 0.51 16.87
N PHE A 59 3.41 0.99 15.86
CA PHE A 59 3.45 0.49 14.48
C PHE A 59 4.80 -0.16 14.12
N ARG A 60 5.72 -0.31 15.08
CA ARG A 60 7.02 -0.95 14.84
C ARG A 60 6.94 -2.44 15.20
N PRO A 61 7.70 -3.32 14.55
CA PRO A 61 7.87 -4.68 15.03
C PRO A 61 8.63 -4.71 16.37
N GLY A 62 8.21 -5.58 17.30
CA GLY A 62 8.99 -5.91 18.49
C GLY A 62 8.25 -5.82 19.83
N PRO A 63 8.96 -6.10 20.95
CA PRO A 63 8.37 -6.10 22.29
C PRO A 63 7.80 -4.72 22.66
N GLY A 64 6.51 -4.67 22.99
CA GLY A 64 5.81 -3.42 23.32
C GLY A 64 5.04 -2.80 22.15
N SER A 65 5.13 -3.38 20.94
CA SER A 65 4.28 -3.00 19.82
C SER A 65 2.81 -3.33 20.08
N ALA A 66 1.92 -2.46 19.58
CA ALA A 66 0.50 -2.78 19.49
C ALA A 66 0.21 -3.67 18.27
N ALA A 67 1.02 -3.53 17.20
CA ALA A 67 0.93 -4.30 15.96
C ALA A 67 1.53 -5.71 16.11
N LYS A 68 0.91 -6.68 15.46
CA LYS A 68 1.40 -8.07 15.35
C LYS A 68 1.23 -8.62 13.94
N GLY A 69 2.29 -9.18 13.37
CA GLY A 69 2.26 -9.75 12.01
C GLY A 69 1.76 -8.72 11.00
N SER A 70 0.71 -9.07 10.27
CA SER A 70 -0.04 -8.29 9.28
C SER A 70 -0.63 -6.94 9.77
N GLU A 71 -0.31 -6.46 10.96
CA GLU A 71 -0.76 -5.16 11.48
C GLU A 71 0.34 -4.09 11.29
N LEU A 72 1.31 -4.36 10.41
CA LEU A 72 2.49 -3.52 10.14
C LEU A 72 2.38 -2.84 8.77
N LEU A 73 3.43 -2.11 8.38
CA LEU A 73 3.42 -1.26 7.19
C LEU A 73 3.52 -2.11 5.91
N GLU A 74 2.48 -2.05 5.09
CA GLU A 74 2.39 -2.77 3.82
C GLU A 74 2.81 -1.89 2.64
N SER A 75 2.47 -0.61 2.69
CA SER A 75 2.42 0.21 1.48
C SER A 75 3.21 1.50 1.65
N LEU A 76 3.74 2.04 0.56
CA LEU A 76 4.54 3.26 0.57
C LEU A 76 4.40 4.03 -0.76
N ALA A 77 3.93 5.27 -0.69
CA ALA A 77 3.85 6.12 -1.87
C ALA A 77 4.28 7.56 -1.62
N MET A 78 4.97 8.13 -2.60
CA MET A 78 5.36 9.54 -2.62
C MET A 78 4.58 10.29 -3.68
N THR A 79 4.09 11.46 -3.31
CA THR A 79 3.40 12.37 -4.23
C THR A 79 4.30 12.82 -5.40
N PRO A 80 3.74 13.09 -6.59
CA PRO A 80 4.53 13.46 -7.77
C PRO A 80 5.41 14.71 -7.57
N ASP A 81 5.00 15.65 -6.72
CA ASP A 81 5.76 16.85 -6.40
C ASP A 81 6.87 16.62 -5.35
N GLY A 82 6.98 15.39 -4.83
CA GLY A 82 7.97 14.97 -3.85
C GLY A 82 7.79 15.59 -2.47
N LYS A 83 6.64 16.22 -2.16
CA LYS A 83 6.45 16.93 -0.88
C LYS A 83 5.84 16.08 0.22
N HIS A 84 5.12 15.03 -0.14
CA HIS A 84 4.43 14.15 0.78
C HIS A 84 4.75 12.68 0.50
N LEU A 85 4.91 11.92 1.58
CA LEU A 85 5.08 10.47 1.58
C LEU A 85 4.01 9.89 2.51
N TYR A 86 3.41 8.78 2.09
CA TYR A 86 2.36 8.08 2.80
C TYR A 86 2.76 6.62 2.98
N SER A 87 2.40 6.03 4.12
CA SER A 87 2.51 4.59 4.34
C SER A 87 1.26 4.09 5.06
N GLY A 88 0.74 2.93 4.67
CA GLY A 88 -0.45 2.34 5.28
C GLY A 88 -0.15 1.02 5.98
N LEU A 89 -0.85 0.77 7.08
CA LEU A 89 -0.87 -0.56 7.69
C LEU A 89 -1.67 -1.54 6.81
N GLN A 90 -1.26 -2.82 6.75
CA GLN A 90 -1.99 -3.86 6.02
C GLN A 90 -3.37 -4.10 6.64
N THR A 91 -3.42 -4.35 7.96
CA THR A 91 -4.65 -4.62 8.72
C THR A 91 -4.79 -3.73 9.96
N ALA A 92 -5.99 -3.69 10.53
CA ALA A 92 -6.29 -2.82 11.66
C ALA A 92 -5.54 -3.32 12.91
N LEU A 93 -4.92 -2.39 13.64
CA LEU A 93 -4.46 -2.68 14.98
C LEU A 93 -5.61 -3.30 15.78
N SER A 94 -5.32 -4.30 16.60
CA SER A 94 -6.31 -4.91 17.48
C SER A 94 -7.09 -3.88 18.33
N SER A 95 -6.49 -2.72 18.65
CA SER A 95 -7.16 -1.60 19.34
C SER A 95 -8.09 -0.77 18.47
N ASP A 96 -7.83 -0.68 17.16
CA ASP A 96 -8.55 0.18 16.23
C ASP A 96 -9.72 -0.54 15.52
N ARG A 97 -9.87 -1.85 15.75
CA ARG A 97 -10.96 -2.65 15.18
C ARG A 97 -12.32 -2.14 15.64
N SER A 98 -13.23 -2.03 14.69
CA SER A 98 -14.59 -1.54 14.96
C SER A 98 -15.43 -2.63 15.59
N ASN A 99 -16.27 -2.25 16.56
CA ASN A 99 -17.33 -3.11 17.07
C ASN A 99 -18.70 -2.84 16.41
N GLN A 100 -18.73 -1.93 15.43
CA GLN A 100 -19.94 -1.37 14.84
C GLN A 100 -19.98 -1.45 13.30
N GLY A 101 -18.99 -2.07 12.66
CA GLY A 101 -18.95 -2.24 11.22
C GLY A 101 -17.53 -2.37 10.69
N ASN A 102 -17.23 -1.63 9.62
CA ASN A 102 -15.93 -1.55 8.97
C ASN A 102 -14.79 -1.27 9.95
N ASP A 103 -13.67 -1.96 9.77
CA ASP A 103 -12.43 -1.70 10.49
C ASP A 103 -11.80 -0.38 10.04
N VAL A 104 -10.92 0.16 10.89
CA VAL A 104 -10.22 1.42 10.62
C VAL A 104 -8.72 1.19 10.68
N LEU A 105 -8.04 1.44 9.55
CA LEU A 105 -6.59 1.43 9.43
C LEU A 105 -6.03 2.83 9.70
N ARG A 106 -4.72 2.88 9.90
CA ARG A 106 -3.97 4.13 9.99
C ARG A 106 -3.06 4.30 8.78
N LEU A 107 -3.10 5.49 8.20
CA LEU A 107 -2.12 5.96 7.23
C LEU A 107 -1.18 6.95 7.93
N LEU A 108 0.12 6.71 7.82
CA LEU A 108 1.15 7.64 8.26
C LEU A 108 1.42 8.65 7.15
N HIS A 109 1.41 9.94 7.50
CA HIS A 109 1.73 11.03 6.58
C HIS A 109 3.03 11.70 6.97
N TYR A 110 3.95 11.80 6.02
CA TYR A 110 5.23 12.47 6.16
C TYR A 110 5.31 13.69 5.24
N ARG A 111 5.94 14.75 5.74
CA ARG A 111 6.30 15.93 4.94
C ARG A 111 7.80 15.94 4.62
N SER A 112 8.12 16.31 3.39
CA SER A 112 9.50 16.54 2.98
C SER A 112 10.11 17.69 3.80
N THR A 113 11.38 17.53 4.13
CA THR A 113 12.19 18.55 4.81
C THR A 113 13.03 19.31 3.79
N ALA A 114 13.53 20.50 4.16
CA ALA A 114 14.40 21.30 3.29
C ALA A 114 15.70 20.59 2.87
N LYS A 115 16.09 19.51 3.58
CA LYS A 115 17.28 18.69 3.28
C LYS A 115 16.97 17.44 2.46
N GLY A 116 15.72 17.27 1.99
CA GLY A 116 15.29 16.08 1.25
C GLY A 116 15.13 14.82 2.10
N GLY A 117 15.05 14.96 3.42
CA GLY A 117 14.58 13.90 4.35
C GLY A 117 13.08 14.02 4.62
N TRP A 118 12.56 13.16 5.48
CA TRP A 118 11.13 13.07 5.81
C TRP A 118 10.89 13.29 7.30
N LYS A 119 9.78 13.94 7.62
CA LYS A 119 9.32 14.10 9.01
C LYS A 119 7.88 13.62 9.10
N LEU A 120 7.58 12.76 10.08
CA LEU A 120 6.22 12.36 10.39
C LEU A 120 5.41 13.62 10.75
N ASP A 121 4.27 13.78 10.10
CA ASP A 121 3.39 14.93 10.24
C ASP A 121 2.17 14.60 11.07
N LYS A 122 1.43 13.57 10.64
CA LYS A 122 0.16 13.17 11.24
C LYS A 122 -0.21 11.73 10.86
N GLN A 123 -1.25 11.24 11.51
CA GLN A 123 -1.92 9.98 11.19
C GLN A 123 -3.32 10.28 10.65
N LEU A 124 -3.76 9.48 9.69
CA LEU A 124 -5.09 9.58 9.08
C LEU A 124 -5.82 8.25 9.27
N ALA A 125 -7.14 8.32 9.50
CA ALA A 125 -7.99 7.15 9.62
C ALA A 125 -8.48 6.71 8.24
N TYR A 126 -8.29 5.44 7.89
CA TYR A 126 -8.69 4.86 6.62
C TYR A 126 -9.73 3.76 6.83
N PRO A 127 -10.95 3.88 6.28
CA PRO A 127 -11.96 2.85 6.42
C PRO A 127 -11.68 1.66 5.52
N ILE A 128 -11.81 0.45 6.07
CA ILE A 128 -11.71 -0.80 5.32
C ILE A 128 -12.87 -1.73 5.68
N ALA A 129 -13.30 -2.55 4.72
CA ALA A 129 -14.32 -3.56 5.00
C ALA A 129 -13.83 -4.53 6.08
N ASP A 130 -14.75 -5.09 6.86
CA ASP A 130 -14.42 -6.12 7.86
C ASP A 130 -13.70 -7.31 7.21
N GLY A 131 -12.55 -7.69 7.78
CA GLY A 131 -11.63 -8.70 7.23
C GLY A 131 -10.92 -8.29 5.93
N GLY A 132 -10.93 -7.00 5.59
CA GLY A 132 -10.18 -6.43 4.47
C GLY A 132 -8.78 -5.97 4.87
N GLU A 133 -7.90 -5.90 3.88
CA GLU A 133 -6.49 -5.56 3.98
C GLU A 133 -6.15 -4.48 2.94
N LEU A 134 -5.38 -3.46 3.35
CA LEU A 134 -4.84 -2.46 2.44
C LEU A 134 -3.50 -2.98 1.91
N ALA A 135 -3.48 -3.38 0.64
CA ALA A 135 -2.29 -3.97 0.04
C ALA A 135 -1.33 -2.93 -0.53
N GLU A 136 -1.85 -1.88 -1.18
CA GLU A 136 -1.00 -0.89 -1.83
C GLU A 136 -1.68 0.48 -1.96
N ILE A 137 -0.86 1.52 -2.02
CA ILE A 137 -1.28 2.89 -2.29
C ILE A 137 -0.48 3.52 -3.43
N VAL A 138 -1.12 4.41 -4.19
CA VAL A 138 -0.43 5.31 -5.13
C VAL A 138 -0.83 6.74 -4.81
N ALA A 139 0.14 7.60 -4.55
CA ALA A 139 -0.12 8.99 -4.22
C ALA A 139 -0.36 9.83 -5.49
N LEU A 140 -1.55 10.42 -5.60
CA LEU A 140 -1.93 11.24 -6.75
C LEU A 140 -1.51 12.71 -6.59
N GLY A 141 -1.36 13.18 -5.35
CA GLY A 141 -1.21 14.59 -5.00
C GLY A 141 -2.50 15.17 -4.44
N ASN A 142 -2.49 16.44 -4.02
CA ASN A 142 -3.68 17.18 -3.56
C ASN A 142 -4.55 16.49 -2.48
N GLY A 143 -3.95 15.62 -1.68
CA GLY A 143 -4.67 14.86 -0.65
C GLY A 143 -5.47 13.68 -1.21
N GLU A 144 -5.08 13.14 -2.36
CA GLU A 144 -5.71 11.97 -2.96
C GLU A 144 -4.71 10.83 -3.16
N LEU A 145 -5.21 9.61 -2.95
CA LEU A 145 -4.53 8.35 -3.22
C LEU A 145 -5.40 7.48 -4.15
N LEU A 146 -4.78 6.58 -4.89
CA LEU A 146 -5.41 5.31 -5.20
C LEU A 146 -5.05 4.32 -4.10
N THR A 147 -6.00 3.51 -3.66
CA THR A 147 -5.76 2.46 -2.67
C THR A 147 -6.28 1.12 -3.19
N LEU A 148 -5.50 0.07 -2.97
CA LEU A 148 -5.84 -1.30 -3.31
C LEU A 148 -6.26 -2.03 -2.05
N ASP A 149 -7.56 -2.26 -1.93
CA ASP A 149 -8.09 -3.14 -0.90
C ASP A 149 -8.20 -4.56 -1.45
N ARG A 150 -7.77 -5.51 -0.64
CA ARG A 150 -7.98 -6.93 -0.88
C ARG A 150 -8.55 -7.62 0.35
N SER A 151 -9.07 -8.81 0.15
CA SER A 151 -9.39 -9.73 1.25
C SER A 151 -9.37 -11.15 0.74
N PHE A 152 -9.19 -12.12 1.63
CA PHE A 152 -9.26 -13.53 1.29
C PHE A 152 -10.33 -14.24 2.11
N ASN A 153 -11.18 -15.00 1.43
CA ASN A 153 -12.11 -15.92 2.05
C ASN A 153 -11.88 -17.35 1.53
N PRO A 154 -11.73 -18.37 2.39
CA PRO A 154 -11.48 -19.75 1.95
C PRO A 154 -12.57 -20.34 1.02
N LEU A 155 -13.80 -19.83 1.08
CA LEU A 155 -14.92 -20.29 0.24
C LEU A 155 -15.11 -19.43 -1.02
N HIS A 156 -14.77 -18.14 -0.97
CA HIS A 156 -15.05 -17.18 -2.05
C HIS A 156 -13.81 -16.69 -2.80
N GLY A 157 -12.60 -17.02 -2.33
CA GLY A 157 -11.34 -16.57 -2.90
C GLY A 157 -11.01 -15.14 -2.52
N ASN A 158 -10.20 -14.48 -3.35
CA ASN A 158 -9.79 -13.10 -3.14
C ASN A 158 -10.87 -12.11 -3.58
N THR A 159 -10.90 -10.95 -2.93
CA THR A 159 -11.47 -9.72 -3.49
C THR A 159 -10.34 -8.75 -3.80
N VAL A 160 -10.50 -7.95 -4.85
CA VAL A 160 -9.51 -6.93 -5.26
C VAL A 160 -10.27 -5.71 -5.78
N GLN A 161 -10.16 -4.61 -5.05
CA GLN A 161 -10.89 -3.39 -5.31
C GLN A 161 -9.95 -2.20 -5.26
N VAL A 162 -10.00 -1.35 -6.29
CA VAL A 162 -9.23 -0.11 -6.32
C VAL A 162 -10.16 1.05 -6.06
N TYR A 163 -9.79 1.90 -5.11
CA TYR A 163 -10.54 3.08 -4.71
C TYR A 163 -9.75 4.34 -5.05
N ARG A 164 -10.47 5.41 -5.43
CA ARG A 164 -10.00 6.78 -5.27
C ARG A 164 -10.27 7.18 -3.83
N THR A 165 -9.23 7.53 -3.10
CA THR A 165 -9.30 7.85 -1.67
C THR A 165 -8.92 9.30 -1.45
N THR A 166 -9.87 10.10 -0.99
CA THR A 166 -9.64 11.47 -0.55
C THR A 166 -9.26 11.47 0.93
N LEU A 167 -8.07 11.98 1.23
CA LEU A 167 -7.51 12.14 2.57
C LEU A 167 -8.12 13.35 3.31
N SER A 168 -9.42 13.56 3.13
CA SER A 168 -10.24 14.46 3.92
C SER A 168 -10.53 13.77 5.25
N GLY A 169 -9.77 14.10 6.28
CA GLY A 169 -9.92 13.50 7.60
C GLY A 169 -9.20 14.33 8.65
N GLN A 170 -9.59 14.14 9.91
CA GLN A 170 -8.94 14.78 11.05
C GLN A 170 -7.61 14.08 11.35
N ASP A 171 -6.69 14.79 12.00
CA ASP A 171 -5.47 14.18 12.52
C ASP A 171 -5.83 13.28 13.71
N VAL A 172 -5.53 11.98 13.60
CA VAL A 172 -5.82 10.97 14.63
C VAL A 172 -4.58 10.51 15.37
N THR A 173 -3.49 11.28 15.33
CA THR A 173 -2.20 10.94 15.96
C THR A 173 -2.34 10.64 17.45
N ASP A 174 -3.14 11.45 18.17
CA ASP A 174 -3.34 11.32 19.61
C ASP A 174 -4.47 10.36 19.99
N ALA A 175 -5.17 9.78 19.01
CA ALA A 175 -6.27 8.84 19.26
C ALA A 175 -5.71 7.48 19.73
N ALA A 176 -6.13 7.04 20.91
CA ALA A 176 -5.73 5.75 21.48
C ALA A 176 -6.30 4.58 20.67
N ASP A 177 -7.58 4.66 20.30
CA ASP A 177 -8.31 3.73 19.44
C ASP A 177 -9.12 4.48 18.37
N LEU A 178 -9.37 3.83 17.23
CA LEU A 178 -10.26 4.35 16.17
C LEU A 178 -11.60 3.60 16.06
N GLY A 179 -11.79 2.52 16.83
CA GLY A 179 -12.95 1.64 16.69
C GLY A 179 -14.31 2.28 17.04
N THR A 180 -14.29 3.45 17.69
CA THR A 180 -15.48 4.23 18.06
C THR A 180 -15.50 5.66 17.52
N GLU A 181 -14.49 6.03 16.72
CA GLU A 181 -14.40 7.38 16.15
C GLU A 181 -15.53 7.63 15.12
N PRO A 182 -16.03 8.87 15.02
CA PRO A 182 -17.12 9.20 14.13
C PRO A 182 -16.70 9.16 12.65
N THR A 183 -17.63 8.88 11.74
CA THR A 183 -17.30 8.65 10.32
C THR A 183 -16.70 9.85 9.60
N ASP A 184 -16.83 11.06 10.15
CA ASP A 184 -16.26 12.30 9.59
C ASP A 184 -14.75 12.45 9.86
N VAL A 185 -14.15 11.63 10.73
CA VAL A 185 -12.67 11.56 10.85
C VAL A 185 -12.04 10.73 9.73
N LEU A 186 -12.82 9.86 9.09
CA LEU A 186 -12.36 8.85 8.15
C LEU A 186 -12.11 9.47 6.76
N ALA A 187 -11.03 9.02 6.11
CA ALA A 187 -10.82 9.24 4.69
C ALA A 187 -12.01 8.75 3.87
N GLN A 188 -12.33 9.46 2.79
CA GLN A 188 -13.45 9.13 1.93
C GLN A 188 -12.99 8.31 0.75
N LYS A 189 -13.75 7.28 0.38
CA LYS A 189 -13.38 6.35 -0.69
C LYS A 189 -14.50 6.26 -1.71
N GLU A 190 -14.11 6.34 -2.98
CA GLU A 190 -14.97 6.07 -4.12
C GLU A 190 -14.40 4.87 -4.88
N LEU A 191 -15.21 3.84 -5.12
CA LEU A 191 -14.78 2.67 -5.86
C LEU A 191 -14.48 3.07 -7.30
N LEU A 192 -13.21 2.94 -7.72
CA LEU A 192 -12.80 3.20 -9.10
C LEU A 192 -13.15 1.98 -9.97
N PHE A 193 -12.76 0.78 -9.53
CA PHE A 193 -13.23 -0.47 -10.11
C PHE A 193 -13.05 -1.63 -9.14
N ASN A 194 -13.86 -2.67 -9.34
CA ASN A 194 -13.67 -3.98 -8.75
C ASN A 194 -13.09 -4.91 -9.83
N LEU A 195 -11.99 -5.58 -9.54
CA LEU A 195 -11.34 -6.47 -10.50
C LEU A 195 -12.25 -7.66 -10.90
N ALA A 196 -13.21 -8.02 -10.05
CA ALA A 196 -14.20 -9.05 -10.31
C ALA A 196 -15.17 -8.69 -11.46
N ASP A 197 -15.30 -7.41 -11.76
CA ASP A 197 -16.18 -6.89 -12.82
C ASP A 197 -15.42 -6.66 -14.14
N CYS A 198 -14.10 -6.86 -14.14
CA CYS A 198 -13.26 -6.67 -15.32
C CYS A 198 -13.35 -7.86 -16.30
N PRO A 199 -13.22 -7.62 -17.62
CA PRO A 199 -13.17 -8.70 -18.58
C PRO A 199 -11.99 -9.63 -18.30
N GLN A 200 -12.24 -10.94 -18.26
CA GLN A 200 -11.21 -11.94 -17.98
C GLN A 200 -10.02 -11.89 -18.96
N ALA A 201 -10.18 -11.31 -20.15
CA ALA A 201 -9.10 -11.12 -21.14
C ALA A 201 -8.29 -12.40 -21.46
N GLY A 202 -8.92 -13.58 -21.39
CA GLY A 202 -8.27 -14.87 -21.62
C GLY A 202 -7.49 -15.42 -20.42
N ALA A 203 -7.56 -14.78 -19.25
CA ALA A 203 -7.05 -15.28 -17.99
C ALA A 203 -7.62 -16.67 -17.70
N LYS A 204 -6.74 -17.58 -17.28
CA LYS A 204 -7.11 -18.93 -16.84
C LYS A 204 -6.50 -19.14 -15.47
N ASP A 205 -7.31 -19.52 -14.50
CA ASP A 205 -6.77 -20.06 -13.25
C ASP A 205 -6.45 -21.54 -13.46
N ARG A 206 -5.17 -21.89 -13.40
CA ARG A 206 -4.70 -23.26 -13.63
C ARG A 206 -4.59 -24.05 -12.33
N PHE A 207 -4.67 -23.40 -11.18
CA PHE A 207 -4.29 -23.98 -9.90
C PHE A 207 -5.36 -23.86 -8.81
N GLU A 208 -6.31 -22.94 -8.96
CA GLU A 208 -7.46 -22.82 -8.07
C GLU A 208 -8.78 -23.12 -8.82
N PRO A 209 -9.22 -24.39 -8.85
CA PRO A 209 -10.46 -24.79 -9.52
C PRO A 209 -11.71 -24.12 -8.95
N GLN A 210 -11.65 -23.64 -7.70
CA GLN A 210 -12.71 -22.91 -7.02
C GLN A 210 -12.96 -21.54 -7.70
N ASN A 211 -11.89 -20.95 -8.26
CA ASN A 211 -11.85 -19.59 -8.78
C ASN A 211 -12.09 -19.52 -10.31
N LYS A 212 -12.56 -20.62 -10.92
CA LYS A 212 -12.81 -20.72 -12.38
C LYS A 212 -13.73 -19.64 -12.94
N HIS A 213 -14.60 -19.08 -12.10
CA HIS A 213 -15.53 -18.03 -12.49
C HIS A 213 -14.90 -16.63 -12.40
N GLN A 214 -13.80 -16.48 -11.65
CA GLN A 214 -13.12 -15.21 -11.40
C GLN A 214 -11.58 -15.36 -11.47
N PRO A 215 -11.02 -15.76 -12.64
CA PRO A 215 -9.59 -16.06 -12.80
C PRO A 215 -8.66 -14.84 -12.71
N LEU A 216 -9.21 -13.65 -12.50
CA LEU A 216 -8.48 -12.41 -12.23
C LEU A 216 -8.23 -12.19 -10.73
N LEU A 217 -8.99 -12.84 -9.85
CA LEU A 217 -8.93 -12.58 -8.41
C LEU A 217 -7.85 -13.43 -7.74
N THR A 218 -6.59 -13.03 -7.94
CA THR A 218 -5.42 -13.58 -7.23
C THR A 218 -4.96 -12.64 -6.11
N ASN A 219 -3.86 -12.97 -5.43
CA ASN A 219 -3.30 -12.16 -4.35
C ASN A 219 -2.63 -10.89 -4.89
N VAL A 220 -3.41 -9.91 -5.35
CA VAL A 220 -2.90 -8.68 -5.96
C VAL A 220 -2.36 -7.76 -4.87
N GLU A 221 -1.06 -7.48 -4.90
CA GLU A 221 -0.36 -6.76 -3.83
C GLU A 221 0.43 -5.55 -4.30
N GLY A 222 0.77 -5.45 -5.58
CA GLY A 222 1.44 -4.27 -6.13
C GLY A 222 0.55 -3.48 -7.07
N MET A 223 0.72 -2.16 -7.06
CA MET A 223 -0.01 -1.21 -7.90
C MET A 223 0.88 -0.01 -8.24
N ASP A 224 0.94 0.37 -9.52
CA ASP A 224 1.61 1.61 -9.94
C ASP A 224 0.86 2.26 -11.10
N LEU A 225 0.93 3.60 -11.19
CA LEU A 225 0.19 4.39 -12.16
C LEU A 225 1.17 5.04 -13.14
N GLY A 226 1.15 4.61 -14.40
CA GLY A 226 1.97 5.18 -15.46
C GLY A 226 1.45 6.53 -15.97
N PRO A 227 2.19 7.24 -16.84
CA PRO A 227 1.80 8.56 -17.33
C PRO A 227 0.53 8.53 -18.19
N GLU A 228 -0.08 9.70 -18.44
CA GLU A 228 -1.22 9.81 -19.35
C GLU A 228 -0.87 9.25 -20.74
N LEU A 229 -1.77 8.43 -21.27
CA LEU A 229 -1.71 7.90 -22.62
C LEU A 229 -2.01 9.02 -23.61
N THR A 230 -1.02 9.37 -24.43
CA THR A 230 -1.13 10.49 -25.39
C THR A 230 -1.71 10.08 -26.74
N GLU A 231 -1.80 8.77 -27.02
CA GLU A 231 -2.23 8.20 -28.30
C GLU A 231 -3.08 6.92 -28.08
N GLY A 232 -3.76 6.47 -29.15
CA GLY A 232 -4.56 5.24 -29.14
C GLY A 232 -5.99 5.41 -28.62
N GLU A 233 -6.70 4.29 -28.49
CA GLU A 233 -8.11 4.25 -28.06
C GLU A 233 -8.34 4.80 -26.66
N TYR A 234 -7.36 4.64 -25.77
CA TYR A 234 -7.42 5.06 -24.37
C TYR A 234 -6.72 6.40 -24.11
N ARG A 235 -6.55 7.24 -25.14
CA ARG A 235 -5.93 8.56 -25.00
C ARG A 235 -6.64 9.40 -23.93
N GLY A 236 -5.86 10.06 -23.08
CA GLY A 236 -6.34 10.85 -21.94
C GLY A 236 -6.54 10.05 -20.65
N ARG A 237 -6.37 8.72 -20.70
CA ARG A 237 -6.38 7.83 -19.53
C ARG A 237 -4.98 7.56 -19.04
N ARG A 238 -4.85 7.04 -17.83
CA ARG A 238 -3.57 6.55 -17.30
C ARG A 238 -3.57 5.02 -17.25
N PRO A 239 -2.45 4.35 -17.59
CA PRO A 239 -2.32 2.93 -17.36
C PRO A 239 -2.10 2.69 -15.86
N LEU A 240 -2.96 1.90 -15.25
CA LEU A 240 -2.77 1.34 -13.91
C LEU A 240 -2.25 -0.09 -14.07
N TYR A 241 -1.06 -0.34 -13.53
CA TYR A 241 -0.44 -1.64 -13.49
C TYR A 241 -0.70 -2.28 -12.14
N LEU A 242 -1.10 -3.54 -12.13
CA LEU A 242 -1.19 -4.33 -10.91
C LEU A 242 -0.30 -5.57 -11.04
N VAL A 243 0.19 -6.07 -9.91
CA VAL A 243 0.90 -7.36 -9.84
C VAL A 243 0.35 -8.20 -8.69
N SER A 244 0.22 -9.50 -8.92
CA SER A 244 -0.09 -10.44 -7.84
C SER A 244 1.12 -11.21 -7.36
N ASP A 245 1.17 -11.41 -6.06
CA ASP A 245 2.09 -12.34 -5.43
C ASP A 245 1.64 -13.79 -5.69
N ASP A 246 2.63 -14.69 -5.71
CA ASP A 246 2.42 -16.12 -5.74
C ASP A 246 2.69 -16.79 -4.39
N ASN A 247 2.97 -16.02 -3.33
CA ASN A 247 3.20 -16.45 -1.95
C ASN A 247 4.25 -17.59 -1.88
N ASP A 248 5.27 -17.52 -2.72
CA ASP A 248 6.29 -18.56 -2.96
C ASP A 248 5.69 -19.97 -3.22
N SER A 249 4.49 -20.00 -3.80
CA SER A 249 3.69 -21.19 -4.00
C SER A 249 3.66 -21.60 -5.45
N LYS A 250 4.08 -22.85 -5.72
CA LYS A 250 3.92 -23.50 -7.04
C LYS A 250 2.47 -23.69 -7.48
N LYS A 251 1.50 -23.33 -6.63
CA LYS A 251 0.06 -23.38 -6.89
C LYS A 251 -0.54 -22.00 -7.10
N GLN A 252 0.26 -20.94 -7.10
CA GLN A 252 -0.19 -19.60 -7.46
C GLN A 252 0.64 -19.11 -8.64
N LEU A 253 0.18 -18.02 -9.26
CA LEU A 253 0.80 -17.44 -10.44
C LEU A 253 0.89 -15.95 -10.24
N THR A 254 2.10 -15.40 -10.35
CA THR A 254 2.28 -13.97 -10.56
C THR A 254 1.56 -13.54 -11.83
N ARG A 255 0.68 -12.56 -11.70
CA ARG A 255 -0.04 -11.95 -12.82
C ARG A 255 0.33 -10.50 -12.92
N LEU A 256 0.43 -10.01 -14.14
CA LEU A 256 0.54 -8.58 -14.44
C LEU A 256 -0.75 -8.13 -15.11
N TYR A 257 -1.34 -7.08 -14.56
CA TYR A 257 -2.55 -6.46 -15.06
C TYR A 257 -2.20 -5.09 -15.62
N SER A 258 -2.93 -4.66 -16.65
CA SER A 258 -2.84 -3.31 -17.19
C SER A 258 -4.24 -2.85 -17.52
N LEU A 259 -4.68 -1.79 -16.84
CA LEU A 259 -6.00 -1.18 -17.02
C LEU A 259 -5.82 0.27 -17.46
N ALA A 260 -6.67 0.77 -18.34
CA ALA A 260 -6.74 2.20 -18.62
C ALA A 260 -7.80 2.82 -17.72
N VAL A 261 -7.39 3.67 -16.77
CA VAL A 261 -8.26 4.27 -15.77
C VAL A 261 -8.41 5.78 -15.98
N ASP A 262 -9.60 6.28 -15.68
CA ASP A 262 -9.90 7.72 -15.63
C ASP A 262 -9.54 8.21 -14.21
N VAL A 263 -8.37 8.84 -14.06
CA VAL A 263 -7.87 9.37 -12.79
C VAL A 263 -7.35 10.77 -13.06
N ASP A 264 -8.04 11.77 -12.51
CA ASP A 264 -7.57 13.15 -12.56
C ASP A 264 -6.36 13.28 -11.63
N THR A 265 -5.21 13.59 -12.19
CA THR A 265 -4.10 14.18 -11.43
C THR A 265 -3.94 15.59 -11.93
N ASP A 266 -4.14 16.59 -11.07
CA ASP A 266 -3.91 17.97 -11.50
C ASP A 266 -2.51 18.09 -12.09
N GLY A 267 -2.47 18.67 -13.29
CA GLY A 267 -1.27 18.87 -14.08
C GLY A 267 -0.23 19.72 -13.35
N HIS A 268 0.99 19.58 -13.83
CA HIS A 268 2.09 20.52 -13.59
C HIS A 268 1.66 22.00 -13.61
#